data_AF-A0AAD9HSJ0-F1
#
_entry.id   AF-A0AAD9HSJ0-F1
#
_cell.length_a   1.000
_cell.length_b   1.000
_cell.length_c   1.000
_cell.angle_alpha   90.00
_cell.angle_beta   90.00
_cell.angle_gamma   90.00
#
_symmetry.space_group_name_H-M   'P 1'
#
loop_
_entity.id
_entity.type
_entity.pdbx_description
1 polymer ?
#
loop_
_entity_poly.entity_id
_entity_poly.type
_entity_poly.pdbx_seq_one_letter_code
_entity_poly.pdbx_strand_id
1 'polypeptide(L)'
;MPQRSILVQTLYNLEDGQDPQTFDWSNGGCLSFEVYEGYNAWCGTLQQEYRKDWPHDGVQIDLSRFNELVKLHRPVPKDMIYPVFPKEGLTEYTLQPATDDKAVYLKAPKLCDYQDNRDDVAVCLLNETRAHEKIRDSPHSNLVSYLGCVVEGGCIVRLAMNRYPKSLFRQLRSIYTR
;
A
#
# COMPACT_ATOMS: atom_id res chain seq x y z
N MET A 1 10.04 -0.89 13.11
CA MET A 1 9.46 0.18 13.96
C MET A 1 8.18 0.71 13.32
N PRO A 2 7.18 1.16 14.07
CA PRO A 2 5.98 1.77 13.50
C PRO A 2 6.35 3.17 13.00
N GLN A 3 6.60 3.29 11.70
CA GLN A 3 6.96 4.54 11.05
C GLN A 3 5.67 5.22 10.57
N ARG A 4 5.54 6.53 10.82
CA ARG A 4 4.50 7.33 10.18
C ARG A 4 4.74 7.37 8.67
N SER A 5 3.67 7.29 7.88
CA SER A 5 3.76 7.45 6.44
C SER A 5 2.52 8.11 5.87
N ILE A 6 2.72 8.88 4.81
CA ILE A 6 1.66 9.44 3.98
C ILE A 6 1.90 8.93 2.56
N LEU A 7 0.89 8.31 1.96
CA LEU A 7 0.84 7.96 0.55
C LEU A 7 -0.18 8.87 -0.12
N VAL A 8 0.22 9.49 -1.23
CA VAL A 8 -0.67 10.32 -2.06
C VAL A 8 -0.81 9.67 -3.42
N GLN A 9 -2.02 9.61 -3.95
CA GLN A 9 -2.31 9.15 -5.30
C GLN A 9 -3.32 10.07 -5.96
N THR A 10 -3.16 10.31 -7.26
CA THR A 10 -4.18 11.01 -8.04
C THR A 10 -5.20 9.98 -8.54
N LEU A 11 -6.47 10.16 -8.19
CA LEU A 11 -7.57 9.34 -8.67
C LEU A 11 -8.41 10.12 -9.68
N TYR A 12 -8.82 9.44 -10.74
CA TYR A 12 -9.73 9.97 -11.75
C TYR A 12 -10.99 9.11 -11.73
N ASN A 13 -12.09 9.70 -11.29
CA ASN A 13 -13.39 9.05 -11.30
C ASN A 13 -14.14 9.54 -12.54
N LEU A 14 -14.41 8.62 -13.46
CA LEU A 14 -15.32 8.86 -14.58
C LEU A 14 -16.74 8.58 -14.11
N GLU A 15 -17.67 9.46 -14.41
CA GLU A 15 -19.10 9.18 -14.20
C GLU A 15 -19.57 8.08 -15.17
N ASP A 16 -20.64 7.36 -14.80
CA ASP A 16 -21.21 6.32 -15.64
C ASP A 16 -21.62 6.89 -17.01
N GLY A 17 -21.02 6.34 -18.07
CA GLY A 17 -21.25 6.77 -19.45
C GLY A 17 -20.44 8.00 -19.90
N GLN A 18 -19.58 8.55 -19.04
CA GLN A 18 -18.68 9.63 -19.43
C GLN A 18 -17.60 9.14 -20.40
N ASP A 19 -17.43 9.84 -21.53
CA ASP A 19 -16.41 9.53 -22.52
C ASP A 19 -15.01 9.93 -21.99
N PRO A 20 -14.07 8.98 -21.81
CA PRO A 20 -12.70 9.26 -21.37
C PRO A 20 -11.96 10.27 -22.25
N GLN A 21 -12.33 10.40 -23.53
CA GLN A 21 -11.71 11.35 -24.46
C GLN A 21 -12.10 12.80 -24.17
N THR A 22 -13.21 13.01 -23.47
CA THR A 22 -13.75 14.34 -23.11
C THR A 22 -13.43 14.73 -21.67
N PHE A 23 -12.89 13.81 -20.88
CA PHE A 23 -12.51 14.07 -19.49
C PHE A 23 -11.28 14.98 -19.42
N ASP A 24 -11.33 16.00 -18.56
CA ASP A 24 -10.18 16.85 -18.29
C ASP A 24 -9.18 16.09 -17.40
N TRP A 25 -8.24 15.38 -18.01
CA TRP A 25 -7.18 14.66 -17.29
C TRP A 25 -6.19 15.59 -16.57
N SER A 26 -6.21 16.90 -16.85
CA SER A 26 -5.30 17.86 -16.22
C SER A 26 -5.86 18.38 -14.90
N ASN A 27 -7.16 18.63 -14.83
CA ASN A 27 -7.81 19.22 -13.65
C ASN A 27 -8.93 18.37 -13.05
N GLY A 28 -9.42 17.36 -13.78
CA GLY A 28 -10.36 16.37 -13.27
C GLY A 28 -9.65 15.42 -12.30
N GLY A 29 -10.39 14.93 -11.31
CA GLY A 29 -9.90 13.98 -10.31
C GLY A 29 -9.75 14.57 -8.91
N CYS A 30 -9.18 13.76 -8.03
CA CYS A 30 -8.94 14.11 -6.64
C CYS A 30 -7.65 13.47 -6.14
N LEU A 31 -7.07 14.06 -5.09
CA LEU A 31 -5.98 13.46 -4.35
C LEU A 31 -6.57 12.47 -3.35
N SER A 32 -6.15 11.22 -3.41
CA SER A 32 -6.39 10.22 -2.37
C SER A 32 -5.19 10.12 -1.45
N PHE A 33 -5.48 10.05 -0.15
CA PHE A 33 -4.49 9.93 0.91
C PHE A 33 -4.67 8.61 1.63
N GLU A 34 -3.56 7.91 1.85
CA GLU A 34 -3.46 6.85 2.85
C GLU A 34 -2.42 7.27 3.89
N VAL A 35 -2.87 7.42 5.13
CA VAL A 35 -2.04 7.92 6.23
C VAL A 35 -1.93 6.83 7.26
N TYR A 36 -0.71 6.49 7.68
CA TYR A 36 -0.47 5.42 8.64
C TYR A 36 0.34 5.90 9.83
N GLU A 37 -0.04 5.45 11.03
CA GLU A 37 0.79 5.47 12.23
C GLU A 37 0.87 4.03 12.78
N GLY A 38 1.95 3.34 12.44
CA GLY A 38 2.06 1.90 12.71
C GLY A 38 1.00 1.10 11.92
N TYR A 39 0.03 0.54 12.66
CA TYR A 39 -1.11 -0.20 12.10
C TYR A 39 -2.43 0.56 12.25
N ASN A 40 -2.39 1.84 12.59
CA ASN A 40 -3.56 2.71 12.49
C ASN A 40 -3.52 3.37 11.13
N ALA A 41 -4.67 3.46 10.47
CA ALA A 41 -4.75 4.08 9.15
C ALA A 41 -5.92 5.06 9.06
N TRP A 42 -5.72 6.10 8.25
CA TRP A 42 -6.74 7.06 7.87
C TRP A 42 -6.71 7.22 6.36
N CYS A 43 -7.88 7.33 5.75
CA CYS A 43 -7.99 7.56 4.32
C CYS A 43 -9.06 8.58 3.96
N GLY A 44 -8.93 9.12 2.77
CA GLY A 44 -9.94 9.93 2.11
C GLY A 44 -9.33 10.83 1.05
N THR A 45 -10.10 11.80 0.58
CA THR A 45 -9.76 12.55 -0.62
C THR A 45 -9.79 14.06 -0.41
N LEU A 46 -8.93 14.76 -1.15
CA LEU A 46 -8.97 16.21 -1.32
C LEU A 46 -9.16 16.56 -2.79
N GLN A 47 -9.76 17.72 -3.05
CA GLN A 47 -9.95 18.23 -4.41
C GLN A 47 -8.61 18.48 -5.12
N GLN A 48 -8.63 18.47 -6.45
CA GLN A 48 -7.42 18.62 -7.28
C GLN A 48 -6.69 19.95 -7.05
N GLU A 49 -7.37 21.01 -6.59
CA GLU A 49 -6.76 22.31 -6.25
C GLU A 49 -5.65 22.24 -5.18
N TYR A 50 -5.68 21.21 -4.34
CA TYR A 50 -4.65 20.96 -3.32
C TYR A 50 -3.39 20.30 -3.89
N ARG A 51 -3.36 19.94 -5.19
CA ARG A 51 -2.21 19.29 -5.85
C ARG A 51 -0.94 20.13 -5.76
N LYS A 52 -1.05 21.46 -5.75
CA LYS A 52 0.09 22.37 -5.58
C LYS A 52 0.88 22.12 -4.29
N ASP A 53 0.21 21.66 -3.24
CA ASP A 53 0.84 21.35 -1.96
C ASP A 53 1.41 19.91 -1.93
N TRP A 54 0.98 19.05 -2.86
CA TRP A 54 1.33 17.64 -2.96
C TRP A 54 1.71 17.30 -4.41
N PRO A 55 2.84 17.80 -4.92
CA PRO A 55 3.13 17.83 -6.36
C PRO A 55 3.37 16.45 -6.99
N HIS A 56 3.61 15.40 -6.18
CA HIS A 56 3.97 14.08 -6.67
C HIS A 56 3.22 12.96 -5.94
N ASP A 57 2.80 11.96 -6.72
CA ASP A 57 2.23 10.73 -6.19
C ASP A 57 3.32 9.85 -5.56
N GLY A 58 2.89 9.01 -4.62
CA GLY A 58 3.75 8.08 -3.90
C GLY A 58 3.90 8.42 -2.43
N VAL A 59 4.85 7.73 -1.80
CA VAL A 59 5.16 7.89 -0.38
C VAL A 59 5.85 9.23 -0.19
N GLN A 60 5.28 10.06 0.68
CA GLN A 60 5.78 11.39 0.98
C GLN A 60 6.91 11.33 1.99
N ILE A 61 7.96 12.11 1.75
CA ILE A 61 9.11 12.24 2.65
C ILE A 61 8.80 13.28 3.74
N ASP A 62 8.13 14.38 3.36
CA ASP A 62 7.67 15.36 4.32
C ASP A 62 6.40 14.87 5.02
N LEU A 63 6.48 14.78 6.35
CA LEU A 63 5.38 14.38 7.22
C LEU A 63 4.88 15.55 8.08
N SER A 64 5.27 16.79 7.78
CA SER A 64 4.88 17.99 8.54
C SER A 64 3.36 18.15 8.68
N ARG A 65 2.61 17.76 7.64
CA ARG A 65 1.14 17.81 7.60
C ARG A 65 0.44 16.55 8.11
N PHE A 66 1.17 15.58 8.68
CA PHE A 66 0.60 14.31 9.14
C PHE A 66 -0.61 14.48 10.07
N ASN A 67 -0.45 15.29 11.12
CA ASN A 67 -1.52 15.51 12.11
C ASN A 67 -2.75 16.23 11.53
N GLU A 68 -2.54 17.07 10.51
CA GLU A 68 -3.63 17.73 9.80
C GLU A 68 -4.42 16.70 9.00
N LEU A 69 -3.73 15.84 8.24
CA LEU A 69 -4.38 14.78 7.47
C LEU A 69 -5.13 13.80 8.36
N VAL A 70 -4.60 13.43 9.53
CA VAL A 70 -5.29 12.57 10.51
C VAL A 70 -6.60 13.21 11.00
N LYS A 71 -6.66 14.55 11.10
CA LYS A 71 -7.88 15.27 11.51
C LYS A 71 -8.88 15.40 10.36
N LEU A 72 -8.41 15.55 9.13
CA LEU A 72 -9.25 15.71 7.94
C LEU A 72 -9.81 14.39 7.43
N HIS A 73 -9.11 13.28 7.65
CA HIS A 73 -9.46 11.96 7.13
C HIS A 73 -10.12 11.07 8.18
N ARG A 74 -10.90 10.11 7.70
CA ARG A 74 -11.61 9.17 8.57
C ARG A 74 -10.67 8.03 8.97
N PRO A 75 -10.69 7.59 10.24
CA PRO A 75 -9.97 6.38 10.64
C PRO A 75 -10.60 5.16 9.98
N VAL A 76 -9.76 4.23 9.53
CA VAL A 76 -10.20 2.95 8.99
C VAL A 76 -10.15 1.90 10.11
N PRO A 77 -11.26 1.19 10.39
CA PRO A 77 -11.25 0.11 11.39
C PRO A 77 -10.23 -0.97 11.04
N LYS A 78 -9.50 -1.46 12.04
CA LYS A 78 -8.39 -2.41 11.82
C LYS A 78 -8.83 -3.73 11.17
N ASP A 79 -9.99 -4.23 11.56
CA ASP A 79 -10.63 -5.44 11.04
C ASP A 79 -11.02 -5.31 9.57
N MET A 80 -11.22 -4.09 9.06
CA MET A 80 -11.45 -3.84 7.63
C MET A 80 -10.17 -3.85 6.79
N ILE A 81 -8.99 -3.79 7.43
CA ILE A 81 -7.68 -3.73 6.77
C ILE A 81 -6.91 -5.04 6.96
N TYR A 82 -6.94 -5.58 8.18
CA TYR A 82 -6.08 -6.66 8.63
C TYR A 82 -6.93 -7.89 8.96
N PRO A 83 -6.99 -8.89 8.06
CA PRO A 83 -7.73 -10.10 8.31
C PRO A 83 -7.08 -10.91 9.43
N VAL A 84 -7.89 -11.67 10.16
CA VAL A 84 -7.41 -12.64 11.15
C VAL A 84 -6.46 -13.62 10.47
N PHE A 85 -5.34 -13.94 11.11
CA PHE A 85 -4.39 -14.92 10.63
C PHE A 85 -4.94 -16.35 10.82
N PRO A 86 -5.22 -17.11 9.74
CA PRO A 86 -5.54 -18.52 9.85
C PRO A 86 -4.25 -19.29 10.18
N LYS A 87 -4.25 -19.99 11.32
CA LYS A 87 -3.09 -20.77 11.78
C LYS A 87 -2.73 -21.95 10.87
N GLU A 88 -3.64 -22.35 10.01
CA GLU A 88 -3.46 -23.46 9.08
C GLU A 88 -3.26 -22.95 7.65
N GLY A 89 -2.25 -23.49 6.99
CA GLY A 89 -2.02 -23.26 5.56
C GLY A 89 -1.44 -21.90 5.19
N LEU A 90 -1.09 -21.04 6.15
CA LEU A 90 -0.33 -19.82 5.93
C LEU A 90 0.88 -19.78 6.84
N THR A 91 1.94 -19.13 6.38
CA THR A 91 3.17 -19.01 7.16
C THR A 91 3.36 -17.65 7.76
N GLU A 92 3.59 -17.65 9.05
CA GLU A 92 4.01 -16.49 9.82
C GLU A 92 5.50 -16.22 9.62
N TYR A 93 5.84 -14.95 9.40
CA TYR A 93 7.20 -14.46 9.27
C TYR A 93 7.54 -13.53 10.42
N THR A 94 8.51 -13.93 11.25
CA THR A 94 9.05 -13.10 12.33
C THR A 94 10.18 -12.24 11.82
N LEU A 95 10.03 -10.92 11.93
CA LEU A 95 11.06 -9.96 11.59
C LEU A 95 12.27 -10.06 12.53
N GLN A 96 13.46 -10.09 11.94
CA GLN A 96 14.76 -10.05 12.57
C GLN A 96 15.45 -8.71 12.25
N PRO A 97 15.38 -7.70 13.14
CA PRO A 97 15.79 -6.32 12.85
C PRO A 97 17.23 -6.16 12.34
N ALA A 98 18.16 -7.02 12.78
CA ALA A 98 19.56 -6.92 12.40
C ALA A 98 19.86 -7.39 10.97
N THR A 99 19.06 -8.32 10.43
CA THR A 99 19.27 -8.95 9.12
C THR A 99 18.29 -8.47 8.06
N ASP A 100 17.07 -8.12 8.47
CA ASP A 100 15.95 -7.98 7.54
C ASP A 100 15.81 -6.57 6.97
N ASP A 101 16.33 -5.54 7.65
CA ASP A 101 16.23 -4.14 7.24
C ASP A 101 16.76 -3.87 5.82
N LYS A 102 17.68 -4.72 5.34
CA LYS A 102 18.26 -4.61 3.98
C LYS A 102 17.81 -5.71 3.03
N ALA A 103 17.31 -6.83 3.54
CA ALA A 103 17.00 -8.03 2.76
C ALA A 103 15.50 -8.21 2.49
N VAL A 104 14.64 -7.62 3.30
CA VAL A 104 13.19 -7.84 3.27
C VAL A 104 12.46 -6.60 2.80
N TYR A 105 11.48 -6.82 1.93
CA TYR A 105 10.47 -5.86 1.55
C TYR A 105 9.17 -6.22 2.25
N LEU A 106 8.65 -5.28 3.03
CA LEU A 106 7.34 -5.39 3.69
C LEU A 106 6.29 -4.69 2.84
N LYS A 107 5.43 -5.46 2.19
CA LYS A 107 4.29 -4.94 1.45
C LYS A 107 3.13 -4.67 2.43
N ALA A 108 2.64 -3.44 2.45
CA ALA A 108 1.42 -3.06 3.16
C ALA A 108 0.17 -3.28 2.29
N PRO A 109 -1.00 -3.55 2.88
CA PRO A 109 -2.26 -3.41 2.16
C PRO A 109 -2.42 -1.98 1.66
N LYS A 110 -3.07 -1.81 0.51
CA LYS A 110 -3.42 -0.50 -0.03
C LYS A 110 -4.87 -0.18 0.30
N LEU A 111 -5.14 1.06 0.69
CA LEU A 111 -6.47 1.57 1.03
C LEU A 111 -7.14 2.31 -0.12
N CYS A 112 -6.49 2.42 -1.27
CA CYS A 112 -6.96 3.18 -2.43
C CYS A 112 -8.41 2.92 -2.85
N ASP A 113 -8.95 1.72 -2.56
CA ASP A 113 -10.33 1.32 -2.89
C ASP A 113 -11.20 1.04 -1.65
N TYR A 114 -10.76 1.43 -0.45
CA TYR A 114 -11.55 1.24 0.76
C TYR A 114 -12.86 2.03 0.68
N GLN A 115 -13.97 1.32 0.88
CA GLN A 115 -15.30 1.90 1.02
C GLN A 115 -15.83 1.59 2.43
N ASP A 116 -16.54 2.55 3.01
CA ASP A 116 -17.04 2.43 4.38
C ASP A 116 -17.91 1.16 4.54
N ASN A 117 -17.63 0.38 5.58
CA ASN A 117 -18.30 -0.88 5.91
C ASN A 117 -18.11 -2.00 4.87
N ARG A 118 -17.08 -1.93 4.03
CA ARG A 118 -16.66 -3.06 3.18
C ARG A 118 -15.31 -3.59 3.64
N ASP A 119 -15.21 -4.91 3.70
CA ASP A 119 -14.00 -5.65 4.08
C ASP A 119 -13.11 -5.97 2.87
N ASP A 120 -13.33 -5.33 1.72
CA ASP A 120 -12.63 -5.58 0.46
C ASP A 120 -11.11 -5.58 0.64
N VAL A 121 -10.57 -4.67 1.46
CA VAL A 121 -9.12 -4.56 1.71
C VAL A 121 -8.61 -5.76 2.50
N ALA A 122 -9.28 -6.14 3.59
CA ALA A 122 -8.90 -7.32 4.38
C ALA A 122 -9.04 -8.61 3.56
N VAL A 123 -10.10 -8.75 2.78
CA VAL A 123 -10.33 -9.88 1.86
C VAL A 123 -9.24 -9.92 0.79
N CYS A 124 -8.90 -8.78 0.18
CA CYS A 124 -7.82 -8.68 -0.80
C CYS A 124 -6.48 -9.07 -0.18
N LEU A 125 -6.15 -8.56 1.02
CA LEU A 125 -4.90 -8.93 1.70
C LEU A 125 -4.84 -10.42 1.99
N LEU A 126 -5.94 -11.05 2.45
CA LEU A 126 -5.98 -12.49 2.68
C LEU A 126 -5.81 -13.28 1.38
N ASN A 127 -6.46 -12.86 0.30
CA ASN A 127 -6.35 -13.50 -1.01
C ASN A 127 -4.95 -13.36 -1.60
N GLU A 128 -4.33 -12.19 -1.48
CA GLU A 128 -2.93 -11.97 -1.84
C GLU A 128 -2.00 -12.89 -1.02
N THR A 129 -2.25 -13.02 0.28
CA THR A 129 -1.47 -13.92 1.15
C THR A 129 -1.55 -15.36 0.66
N ARG A 130 -2.76 -15.86 0.38
CA ARG A 130 -2.99 -17.21 -0.15
C ARG A 130 -2.34 -17.43 -1.51
N ALA A 131 -2.36 -16.43 -2.39
CA ALA A 131 -1.70 -16.50 -3.68
C ALA A 131 -0.17 -16.59 -3.53
N HIS A 132 0.40 -15.80 -2.61
CA HIS A 132 1.82 -15.82 -2.31
C HIS A 132 2.29 -17.10 -1.61
N GLU A 133 1.47 -17.70 -0.75
CA GLU A 133 1.78 -19.00 -0.15
C GLU A 133 1.97 -20.07 -1.24
N LYS A 134 1.09 -20.10 -2.26
CA LYS A 134 1.25 -21.02 -3.41
C LYS A 134 2.55 -20.80 -4.18
N ILE A 135 2.98 -19.54 -4.36
CA ILE A 135 4.26 -19.22 -5.01
C ILE A 135 5.42 -19.73 -4.17
N ARG A 136 5.31 -19.68 -2.84
CA ARG A 136 6.35 -20.16 -1.94
C ARG A 136 6.43 -21.69 -1.92
N ASP A 137 5.30 -22.38 -2.01
CA ASP A 137 5.29 -23.85 -2.08
C ASP A 137 5.86 -24.37 -3.41
N SER A 138 5.81 -23.56 -4.47
CA SER A 138 6.42 -23.84 -5.77
C SER A 138 7.24 -22.64 -6.30
N PRO A 139 8.45 -22.38 -5.75
CA PRO A 139 9.25 -21.21 -6.10
C PRO A 139 9.63 -21.15 -7.58
N HIS A 140 9.53 -19.96 -8.17
CA HIS A 140 9.97 -19.72 -9.54
C HIS A 140 11.04 -18.62 -9.57
N SER A 141 12.12 -18.83 -10.33
CA SER A 141 13.29 -17.93 -10.37
C SER A 141 12.98 -16.50 -10.81
N ASN A 142 11.95 -16.33 -11.65
CA ASN A 142 11.52 -15.02 -12.16
C ASN A 142 10.37 -14.37 -11.35
N LEU A 143 9.90 -15.00 -10.27
CA LEU A 143 8.90 -14.43 -9.38
C LEU A 143 9.54 -13.98 -8.06
N VAL A 144 8.92 -13.00 -7.42
CA VAL A 144 9.35 -12.54 -6.09
C VAL A 144 9.27 -13.69 -5.09
N SER A 145 10.33 -13.90 -4.32
CA SER A 145 10.29 -14.89 -3.23
C SER A 145 9.49 -14.32 -2.06
N TYR A 146 8.40 -15.00 -1.73
CA TYR A 146 7.59 -14.72 -0.55
C TYR A 146 8.17 -15.44 0.67
N LEU A 147 8.26 -14.74 1.80
CA LEU A 147 8.85 -15.25 3.04
C LEU A 147 7.79 -15.67 4.06
N GLY A 148 6.58 -15.11 3.96
CA GLY A 148 5.49 -15.31 4.90
C GLY A 148 4.80 -13.98 5.21
N CYS A 149 3.79 -14.03 6.07
CA CYS A 149 3.04 -12.87 6.49
C CYS A 149 3.50 -12.43 7.89
N VAL A 150 3.59 -11.11 8.09
CA VAL A 150 3.84 -10.56 9.43
C VAL A 150 2.49 -10.48 10.14
N VAL A 151 2.45 -11.07 11.34
CA VAL A 151 1.26 -11.12 12.18
C VAL A 151 1.44 -10.21 13.39
N GLU A 152 0.46 -9.37 13.67
CA GLU A 152 0.41 -8.53 14.88
C GLU A 152 -0.98 -8.68 15.51
N GLY A 153 -1.03 -8.98 16.82
CA GLY A 153 -2.31 -9.13 17.52
C GLY A 153 -3.22 -10.23 16.93
N GLY A 154 -2.66 -11.23 16.25
CA GLY A 154 -3.41 -12.29 15.59
C GLY A 154 -3.96 -11.93 14.21
N CYS A 155 -3.63 -10.76 13.66
CA CYS A 155 -4.04 -10.33 12.32
C CYS A 155 -2.85 -10.22 11.37
N ILE A 156 -3.07 -10.48 10.08
CA ILE A 156 -2.08 -10.29 9.02
C ILE A 156 -1.95 -8.79 8.75
N VAL A 157 -0.76 -8.23 8.99
CA VAL A 157 -0.51 -6.78 8.84
C VAL A 157 0.37 -6.42 7.66
N ARG A 158 1.28 -7.32 7.24
CA ARG A 158 2.18 -7.12 6.10
C ARG A 158 2.49 -8.45 5.43
N LEU A 159 2.90 -8.39 4.16
CA LEU A 159 3.51 -9.51 3.46
C LEU A 159 5.01 -9.30 3.37
N ALA A 160 5.80 -10.28 3.82
CA ALA A 160 7.25 -10.24 3.76
C ALA A 160 7.76 -10.92 2.49
N MET A 161 8.62 -10.23 1.75
CA MET A 161 9.19 -10.69 0.50
C MET A 161 10.68 -10.38 0.44
N ASN A 162 11.43 -11.07 -0.41
CA ASN A 162 12.79 -10.67 -0.72
C ASN A 162 12.81 -9.26 -1.33
N ARG A 163 13.74 -8.43 -0.87
CA ARG A 163 13.95 -7.07 -1.39
C ARG A 163 14.84 -7.10 -2.62
N TYR A 164 14.33 -6.54 -3.71
CA TYR A 164 15.10 -6.33 -4.94
C TYR A 164 15.44 -4.84 -5.07
N PRO A 165 16.73 -4.45 -5.02
CA PRO A 165 17.12 -3.04 -4.89
C PRO A 165 16.91 -2.21 -6.17
N LYS A 166 16.74 -2.87 -7.32
CA LYS A 166 16.57 -2.22 -8.62
C LYS A 166 15.34 -2.77 -9.33
N SER A 167 14.46 -1.86 -9.72
CA SER A 167 13.41 -2.14 -10.71
C SER A 167 13.94 -1.93 -12.12
N LEU A 168 13.28 -2.55 -13.11
CA LEU A 168 13.58 -2.34 -14.54
C LEU A 168 13.55 -0.85 -14.90
N PHE A 169 12.51 -0.13 -14.45
CA PHE A 169 12.38 1.31 -14.69
C PHE A 169 13.60 2.11 -14.20
N ARG A 170 14.09 1.81 -12.98
CA ARG A 170 15.27 2.47 -12.41
C ARG A 170 16.53 2.15 -13.22
N GLN A 171 16.68 0.91 -13.68
CA GLN A 171 17.78 0.50 -14.53
C GLN A 171 17.75 1.23 -15.88
N LEU A 172 16.61 1.27 -16.55
CA LEU A 172 16.46 1.96 -17.83
C LEU A 172 16.77 3.45 -17.71
N ARG A 173 16.24 4.16 -16.70
CA ARG A 173 16.56 5.57 -16.48
C ARG A 173 18.06 5.82 -16.32
N SER A 174 18.78 4.94 -15.63
CA SER A 174 20.23 5.08 -15.42
C SER A 174 21.05 4.90 -16.69
N ILE A 175 20.51 4.22 -17.71
CA ILE A 175 21.17 4.03 -19.01
C ILE A 175 21.00 5.29 -19.87
N TYR A 176 19.81 5.91 -19.86
CA TYR A 176 19.50 7.10 -20.68
C TYR A 176 19.93 8.45 -20.05
N THR A 177 20.54 8.45 -18.87
CA THR A 177 21.15 9.66 -18.25
C THR A 177 22.68 9.64 -18.26
N ARG A 178 23.29 8.68 -18.98
CA ARG A 178 24.72 8.65 -19.31
C ARG A 178 24.89 9.07 -20.77
#